data_AF-A0A975MX72-F1
#
_entry.id   AF-A0A975MX72-F1
#
_cell.length_a   1.000
_cell.length_b   1.000
_cell.length_c   1.000
_cell.angle_alpha   90.00
_cell.angle_beta   90.00
_cell.angle_gamma   90.00
#
_symmetry.space_group_name_H-M   'P 1'
#
loop_
_entity.id
_entity.type
_entity.pdbx_description
1 polymer ?
#
loop_
_entity_poly.entity_id
_entity_poly.type
_entity_poly.pdbx_seq_one_letter_code
_entity_poly.pdbx_strand_id
1 'polypeptide(L)'
;MLSKSPTWRKVLIGGVAAVLAAGAVTYTGSTTNAYADVQVSTDAKTASDGKQYWVQNHLVSKDVAQAKASAGDKRKKWLLVWAGDENIADTLVKDVKNLPGSLGGGLGKIRNALPGPDFLAVIDATEGSPTYGKVVNTATVGPLVENEPHHMQYVWHKGDTIYAGALFAAATYAFDVSALPQLKLKGVSLPTQTLGGSVPDAYWTLKDGTSYGTYMGGPVVPGPYRYDNGQVVIGNGFAGSPGEVVRFDKDGKVLSQSPAATPQGDNQKLCDNLPQLGAPTCANPHGIQAREDLNTLVTSDYAEPRNIILDPVKQPSPYLRRPTVRTYDISDRNHPKLKTVSYLPDGPRADPKDPLHSESRAVMETTVTNLPGHKGAFAQTMQGGAVYYTPDITAREPHWREVFDDGSANKAIYDKNDANGASSNGGWIQTSPDDKYLYRAIVGRQKGTLSPDDPGTTGGVYVLDIQKLLAAGPNYEGSIDTKEKAQNGGGGVLPTVVGAAPINPGVPGAGPHWGAYDHFALGADGYYHESAPQHLAVSNYFVARSGLDGDHKVNLLNLGPDGKVAVDQNFRDEFTGQVGINFNRKSWPHGDFGNAKPHSELFVVADADLK
;
A
#
# COMPACT_ATOMS: atom_id res chain seq x y z
N MET A 1 -15.84 50.01 24.01
CA MET A 1 -14.56 50.00 23.28
C MET A 1 -13.46 49.63 24.27
N LEU A 2 -12.96 48.39 24.20
CA LEU A 2 -11.79 47.94 24.95
C LEU A 2 -10.89 47.20 23.96
N SER A 3 -9.70 47.78 23.74
CA SER A 3 -8.70 47.38 22.77
C SER A 3 -8.08 46.03 23.16
N LYS A 4 -8.22 45.01 22.30
CA LYS A 4 -7.52 43.73 22.41
C LYS A 4 -6.17 43.88 21.70
N SER A 5 -5.09 44.02 22.46
CA SER A 5 -3.75 44.13 21.89
C SER A 5 -3.21 42.77 21.42
N PRO A 6 -2.32 42.73 20.40
CA PRO A 6 -1.83 41.50 19.77
C PRO A 6 -0.87 40.66 20.64
N THR A 7 -0.41 41.21 21.76
CA THR A 7 0.58 40.57 22.63
C THR A 7 -0.01 39.44 23.46
N TRP A 8 -1.31 39.50 23.79
CA TRP A 8 -1.95 38.46 24.62
C TRP A 8 -2.18 37.14 23.87
N ARG A 9 -2.37 37.19 22.54
CA ARG A 9 -2.47 36.00 21.68
C ARG A 9 -1.14 35.24 21.57
N LYS A 10 0.00 35.93 21.59
CA LYS A 10 1.31 35.27 21.49
C LYS A 10 1.69 34.52 22.77
N VAL A 11 1.29 35.03 23.94
CA VAL A 11 1.54 34.37 25.24
C VAL A 11 0.65 33.14 25.42
N LEU A 12 -0.61 33.20 24.99
CA LEU A 12 -1.54 32.05 25.01
C LEU A 12 -1.10 30.93 24.05
N ILE A 13 -0.61 31.26 22.85
CA ILE A 13 -0.13 30.26 21.88
C ILE A 13 1.19 29.62 22.36
N GLY A 14 2.12 30.41 22.92
CA GLY A 14 3.38 29.89 23.48
C GLY A 14 3.17 29.00 24.72
N GLY A 15 2.20 29.34 25.58
CA GLY A 15 1.85 28.53 26.75
C GLY A 15 1.17 27.21 26.39
N VAL A 16 0.29 27.21 25.38
CA VAL A 16 -0.39 25.98 24.92
C VAL A 16 0.59 25.03 24.21
N ALA A 17 1.51 25.53 23.39
CA ALA A 17 2.52 24.70 22.72
C ALA A 17 3.49 24.03 23.71
N ALA A 18 3.91 24.74 24.77
CA ALA A 18 4.79 24.19 25.80
C ALA A 18 4.10 23.15 26.68
N VAL A 19 2.80 23.34 26.99
CA VAL A 19 2.01 22.37 27.76
C VAL A 19 1.68 21.12 26.92
N LEU A 20 1.48 21.25 25.61
CA LEU A 20 1.29 20.11 24.69
C LEU A 20 2.58 19.29 24.51
N ALA A 21 3.73 19.96 24.36
CA ALA A 21 5.02 19.29 24.26
C ALA A 21 5.43 18.57 25.58
N ALA A 22 5.09 19.14 26.74
CA ALA A 22 5.35 18.49 28.04
C ALA A 22 4.32 17.38 28.37
N GLY A 23 3.07 17.53 27.93
CA GLY A 23 2.01 16.53 28.12
C GLY A 23 2.19 15.26 27.30
N ALA A 24 2.70 15.38 26.07
CA ALA A 24 3.01 14.23 25.22
C ALA A 24 4.19 13.37 25.75
N VAL A 25 5.09 13.96 26.54
CA VAL A 25 6.28 13.27 27.07
C VAL A 25 6.02 12.57 28.42
N THR A 26 4.88 12.84 29.08
CA THR A 26 4.65 12.35 30.46
C THR A 26 3.33 11.63 30.72
N TYR A 27 2.46 11.45 29.72
CA TYR A 27 1.19 10.75 29.95
C TYR A 27 1.30 9.23 29.75
N THR A 28 1.53 8.51 30.84
CA THR A 28 1.25 7.07 30.93
C THR A 28 -0.22 6.91 31.30
N GLY A 29 -1.06 6.55 30.33
CA GLY A 29 -2.49 6.32 30.55
C GLY A 29 -2.75 5.27 31.62
N SER A 30 -3.75 5.51 32.47
CA SER A 30 -4.21 4.52 33.45
C SER A 30 -4.74 3.28 32.73
N THR A 31 -4.05 2.17 32.90
CA THR A 31 -4.32 0.86 32.27
C THR A 31 -5.72 0.34 32.62
N THR A 32 -6.55 0.14 31.61
CA THR A 32 -7.65 -0.83 31.71
C THR A 32 -7.13 -2.20 31.23
N ASN A 33 -7.52 -3.27 31.93
CA ASN A 33 -6.94 -4.63 31.99
C ASN A 33 -6.95 -5.47 30.68
N ALA A 34 -6.93 -4.90 29.46
CA ALA A 34 -6.94 -5.69 28.22
C ALA A 34 -5.59 -6.38 27.94
N TYR A 35 -4.48 -5.66 28.13
CA TYR A 35 -3.12 -6.20 28.05
C TYR A 35 -2.47 -6.10 29.42
N ALA A 36 -2.44 -7.22 30.15
CA ALA A 36 -1.67 -7.31 31.39
C ALA A 36 -0.20 -7.62 31.03
N ASP A 37 0.74 -6.94 31.70
CA ASP A 37 2.18 -7.19 31.56
C ASP A 37 2.73 -6.88 30.15
N VAL A 38 2.92 -5.59 29.85
CA VAL A 38 3.55 -5.09 28.62
C VAL A 38 5.00 -4.69 28.90
N GLN A 39 5.93 -5.28 28.16
CA GLN A 39 7.35 -4.89 28.16
C GLN A 39 7.60 -3.81 27.11
N VAL A 40 8.12 -2.68 27.56
CA VAL A 40 8.41 -1.53 26.70
C VAL A 40 9.91 -1.45 26.42
N SER A 41 10.27 -1.25 25.16
CA SER A 41 11.66 -0.95 24.76
C SER A 41 11.68 0.04 23.62
N THR A 42 12.61 1.00 23.66
CA THR A 42 12.73 2.06 22.65
C THR A 42 14.09 1.98 21.99
N ASP A 43 14.12 2.04 20.66
CA ASP A 43 15.32 2.28 19.86
C ASP A 43 15.14 3.60 19.10
N ALA A 44 16.20 4.41 19.07
CA ALA A 44 16.13 5.77 18.53
C ALA A 44 17.34 6.08 17.63
N LYS A 45 17.11 6.95 16.64
CA LYS A 45 18.10 7.43 15.67
C LYS A 45 17.99 8.93 15.50
N THR A 46 19.12 9.58 15.31
CA THR A 46 19.19 10.99 14.90
C THR A 46 18.98 11.07 13.38
N ALA A 47 17.94 11.78 12.94
CA ALA A 47 17.69 12.00 11.51
C ALA A 47 18.47 13.21 10.96
N SER A 48 18.29 13.50 9.67
CA SER A 48 19.01 14.58 8.97
C SER A 48 18.73 15.99 9.52
N ASP A 49 17.60 16.18 10.21
CA ASP A 49 17.23 17.43 10.89
C ASP A 49 17.84 17.60 12.28
N GLY A 50 18.66 16.63 12.73
CA GLY A 50 19.30 16.61 14.04
C GLY A 50 18.39 16.19 15.20
N LYS A 51 17.13 15.82 14.94
CA LYS A 51 16.18 15.36 15.97
C LYS A 51 16.20 13.84 16.13
N GLN A 52 15.75 13.39 17.29
CA GLN A 52 15.54 11.97 17.57
C GLN A 52 14.23 11.51 16.95
N TYR A 53 14.29 10.40 16.22
CA TYR A 53 13.19 9.60 15.75
C TYR A 53 13.30 8.23 16.40
N TRP A 54 12.20 7.58 16.69
CA TRP A 54 12.22 6.33 17.46
C TRP A 54 11.18 5.34 17.00
N VAL A 55 11.47 4.08 17.32
CA VAL A 55 10.50 3.00 17.41
C VAL A 55 10.41 2.55 18.86
N GLN A 56 9.19 2.43 19.39
CA GLN A 56 8.93 1.92 20.73
C GLN A 56 8.07 0.67 20.66
N ASN A 57 8.65 -0.45 21.07
CA ASN A 57 7.99 -1.74 21.13
C ASN A 57 7.21 -1.88 22.43
N HIS A 58 6.03 -2.47 22.32
CA HIS A 58 5.10 -2.77 23.42
C HIS A 58 4.77 -4.26 23.35
N LEU A 59 5.67 -5.08 23.89
CA LEU A 59 5.59 -6.54 23.83
C LEU A 59 4.62 -7.06 24.87
N VAL A 60 3.61 -7.82 24.46
CA VAL A 60 2.67 -8.45 25.40
C VAL A 60 3.36 -9.66 26.04
N SER A 61 3.94 -9.50 27.24
CA SER A 61 4.85 -10.46 27.87
C SER A 61 4.29 -11.87 27.92
N LYS A 62 3.00 -12.00 28.29
CA LYS A 62 2.33 -13.30 28.37
C LYS A 62 2.21 -13.96 27.01
N ASP A 63 1.80 -13.24 25.97
CA ASP A 63 1.66 -13.80 24.63
C ASP A 63 3.02 -14.06 23.98
N VAL A 64 4.05 -13.23 24.24
CA VAL A 64 5.43 -13.51 23.82
C VAL A 64 5.98 -14.75 24.54
N ALA A 65 5.74 -14.89 25.84
CA ALA A 65 6.15 -16.07 26.61
C ALA A 65 5.39 -17.32 26.16
N GLN A 66 4.08 -17.20 25.93
CA GLN A 66 3.25 -18.29 25.42
C GLN A 66 3.65 -18.66 24.00
N ALA A 67 3.97 -17.69 23.15
CA ALA A 67 4.51 -17.90 21.82
C ALA A 67 5.84 -18.67 21.90
N LYS A 68 6.74 -18.32 22.83
CA LYS A 68 8.01 -19.04 23.07
C LYS A 68 7.82 -20.43 23.69
N ALA A 69 6.88 -20.60 24.62
CA ALA A 69 6.66 -21.85 25.34
C ALA A 69 5.85 -22.88 24.54
N SER A 70 4.88 -22.40 23.76
CA SER A 70 4.05 -23.23 22.89
C SER A 70 4.73 -23.54 21.56
N ALA A 71 5.76 -22.76 21.22
CA ALA A 71 6.76 -23.07 20.21
C ALA A 71 7.67 -24.24 20.61
N GLY A 72 7.16 -25.28 21.30
CA GLY A 72 7.91 -26.54 21.47
C GLY A 72 8.51 -26.95 20.12
N ASP A 73 9.80 -26.71 19.96
CA ASP A 73 10.60 -26.71 18.71
C ASP A 73 10.03 -25.98 17.46
N LYS A 74 8.90 -25.25 17.51
CA LYS A 74 8.29 -24.59 16.34
C LYS A 74 8.60 -23.11 16.25
N ARG A 75 9.42 -22.73 15.28
CA ARG A 75 9.76 -21.35 14.93
C ARG A 75 8.55 -20.51 14.54
N LYS A 76 8.67 -19.19 14.70
CA LYS A 76 7.56 -18.25 14.49
C LYS A 76 7.59 -17.56 13.14
N LYS A 77 6.40 -17.41 12.59
CA LYS A 77 6.11 -16.57 11.43
C LYS A 77 5.20 -15.43 11.86
N TRP A 78 5.50 -14.23 11.39
CA TRP A 78 4.84 -13.01 11.80
C TRP A 78 4.20 -12.33 10.60
N LEU A 79 3.03 -11.72 10.82
CA LEU A 79 2.44 -10.76 9.92
C LEU A 79 2.65 -9.37 10.52
N LEU A 80 3.43 -8.54 9.83
CA LEU A 80 3.61 -7.13 10.19
C LEU A 80 2.57 -6.32 9.44
N VAL A 81 1.87 -5.43 10.13
CA VAL A 81 0.85 -4.57 9.53
C VAL A 81 1.17 -3.11 9.85
N TRP A 82 1.40 -2.31 8.82
CA TRP A 82 1.65 -0.87 8.95
C TRP A 82 0.32 -0.13 9.02
N ALA A 83 0.08 0.52 10.17
CA ALA A 83 -1.22 1.09 10.50
C ALA A 83 -1.10 2.48 11.11
N GLY A 84 -2.02 3.36 10.70
CA GLY A 84 -2.15 4.69 11.27
C GLY A 84 -3.25 4.78 12.32
N ASP A 85 -3.10 5.67 13.29
CA ASP A 85 -4.18 6.00 14.23
C ASP A 85 -5.37 6.67 13.49
N GLU A 86 -6.59 6.45 13.98
CA GLU A 86 -7.76 7.15 13.44
C GLU A 86 -7.78 8.61 13.93
N ASN A 87 -7.59 9.55 13.00
CA ASN A 87 -7.34 10.96 13.34
C ASN A 87 -8.62 11.77 13.55
N ILE A 88 -8.51 12.91 14.26
CA ILE A 88 -9.63 13.86 14.45
C ILE A 88 -10.14 14.41 13.12
N ALA A 89 -9.26 14.59 12.12
CA ALA A 89 -9.66 15.02 10.79
C ALA A 89 -10.61 14.02 10.12
N ASP A 90 -10.46 12.72 10.40
CA ASP A 90 -11.31 11.65 9.84
C ASP A 90 -12.72 11.66 10.48
N THR A 91 -12.82 12.06 11.76
CA THR A 91 -14.10 12.20 12.47
C THR A 91 -14.82 13.53 12.19
N LEU A 92 -14.08 14.64 12.06
CA LEU A 92 -14.65 15.96 11.74
C LEU A 92 -15.23 16.03 10.33
N VAL A 93 -14.65 15.34 9.34
CA VAL A 93 -15.17 15.34 7.95
C VAL A 93 -16.56 14.66 7.86
N LYS A 94 -16.82 13.64 8.70
CA LYS A 94 -18.14 13.00 8.81
C LYS A 94 -19.18 13.96 9.43
N ASP A 95 -18.77 14.79 10.40
CA ASP A 95 -19.64 15.77 11.09
C ASP A 95 -19.89 17.07 10.28
N VAL A 96 -18.92 17.53 9.46
CA VAL A 96 -19.08 18.74 8.63
C VAL A 96 -20.11 18.54 7.52
N LYS A 97 -20.32 17.31 7.05
CA LYS A 97 -21.41 17.00 6.12
C LYS A 97 -22.80 17.16 6.75
N ASN A 98 -22.92 17.19 8.08
CA ASN A 98 -24.21 17.08 8.80
C ASN A 98 -24.34 17.95 10.07
N LEU A 99 -23.97 19.24 10.08
CA LEU A 99 -24.40 20.13 11.18
C LEU A 99 -24.73 21.58 10.78
N PRO A 100 -25.96 22.06 11.08
CA PRO A 100 -26.13 23.36 11.71
C PRO A 100 -25.67 23.29 13.17
N GLY A 101 -24.90 24.29 13.60
CA GLY A 101 -24.01 24.22 14.76
C GLY A 101 -24.61 23.81 16.11
N SER A 102 -23.85 23.01 16.85
CA SER A 102 -23.71 23.19 18.30
C SER A 102 -22.37 22.63 18.78
N LEU A 103 -21.60 23.49 19.46
CA LEU A 103 -20.42 23.11 20.26
C LEU A 103 -20.93 22.58 21.60
N GLY A 104 -21.16 21.26 21.71
CA GLY A 104 -21.83 20.68 22.88
C GLY A 104 -21.34 19.28 23.31
N GLY A 105 -20.11 18.87 23.00
CA GLY A 105 -19.58 17.56 23.42
C GLY A 105 -18.44 17.69 24.42
N GLY A 106 -18.69 17.33 25.69
CA GLY A 106 -17.79 17.53 26.84
C GLY A 106 -16.46 16.75 26.83
N LEU A 107 -15.74 16.86 27.96
CA LEU A 107 -14.36 16.45 28.25
C LEU A 107 -13.90 15.05 27.77
N GLY A 108 -14.80 14.13 27.41
CA GLY A 108 -14.45 12.87 26.73
C GLY A 108 -13.91 13.08 25.30
N LYS A 109 -14.39 14.11 24.59
CA LYS A 109 -13.90 14.48 23.25
C LYS A 109 -12.48 15.05 23.26
N ILE A 110 -11.99 15.52 24.40
CA ILE A 110 -10.64 16.11 24.55
C ILE A 110 -9.58 15.01 24.76
N ARG A 111 -9.97 13.82 25.27
CA ARG A 111 -9.05 12.67 25.40
C ARG A 111 -8.73 11.99 24.07
N ASN A 112 -9.70 11.98 23.14
CA ASN A 112 -9.51 11.53 21.75
C ASN A 112 -9.06 12.68 20.82
N ALA A 113 -8.53 13.79 21.38
CA ALA A 113 -8.18 14.99 20.61
C ALA A 113 -6.66 15.17 20.39
N LEU A 114 -5.83 14.21 20.77
CA LEU A 114 -4.42 14.18 20.40
C LEU A 114 -4.22 12.97 19.49
N PRO A 115 -3.61 13.14 18.31
CA PRO A 115 -3.34 12.02 17.41
C PRO A 115 -2.47 10.98 18.12
N GLY A 116 -2.88 9.72 18.02
CA GLY A 116 -2.08 8.59 18.44
C GLY A 116 -0.87 8.38 17.53
N PRO A 117 0.10 7.58 17.98
CA PRO A 117 1.25 7.25 17.16
C PRO A 117 0.85 6.26 16.06
N ASP A 118 1.46 6.41 14.89
CA ASP A 118 1.45 5.35 13.87
C ASP A 118 2.30 4.16 14.35
N PHE A 119 2.01 2.94 13.89
CA PHE A 119 2.69 1.75 14.39
C PHE A 119 2.70 0.56 13.43
N LEU A 120 3.68 -0.33 13.64
CA LEU A 120 3.64 -1.70 13.13
C LEU A 120 2.96 -2.59 14.17
N ALA A 121 1.84 -3.21 13.80
CA ALA A 121 1.29 -4.33 14.55
C ALA A 121 2.05 -5.61 14.16
N VAL A 122 2.51 -6.37 15.15
CA VAL A 122 3.15 -7.69 14.93
C VAL A 122 2.18 -8.76 15.38
N ILE A 123 1.66 -9.53 14.42
CA ILE A 123 0.64 -10.55 14.62
C ILE A 123 1.28 -11.94 14.45
N ASP A 124 1.01 -12.88 15.35
CA ASP A 124 1.45 -14.27 15.19
C ASP A 124 0.65 -14.95 14.07
N ALA A 125 1.33 -15.25 12.96
CA ALA A 125 0.79 -15.92 11.78
C ALA A 125 1.24 -17.40 11.70
N THR A 126 1.66 -17.97 12.83
CA THR A 126 2.08 -19.38 12.92
C THR A 126 0.87 -20.27 13.11
N GLU A 127 0.46 -21.00 12.07
CA GLU A 127 -0.68 -21.91 12.15
C GLU A 127 -0.52 -22.95 13.28
N GLY A 128 -1.61 -23.18 14.03
CA GLY A 128 -1.62 -24.09 15.19
C GLY A 128 -0.96 -23.52 16.46
N SER A 129 -0.40 -22.31 16.41
CA SER A 129 0.02 -21.59 17.61
C SER A 129 -1.19 -21.21 18.47
N PRO A 130 -1.11 -21.29 19.82
CA PRO A 130 -2.18 -20.81 20.69
C PRO A 130 -2.27 -19.27 20.74
N THR A 131 -1.30 -18.58 20.15
CA THR A 131 -1.34 -17.13 19.92
C THR A 131 -1.62 -16.77 18.47
N TYR A 132 -1.97 -17.73 17.61
CA TYR A 132 -2.34 -17.48 16.22
C TYR A 132 -3.45 -16.43 16.10
N GLY A 133 -3.23 -15.41 15.28
CA GLY A 133 -4.15 -14.27 15.16
C GLY A 133 -4.07 -13.26 16.29
N LYS A 134 -3.10 -13.36 17.20
CA LYS A 134 -2.94 -12.36 18.27
C LYS A 134 -1.92 -11.28 17.96
N VAL A 135 -2.20 -10.06 18.39
CA VAL A 135 -1.23 -8.95 18.39
C VAL A 135 -0.26 -9.13 19.56
N VAL A 136 0.99 -9.47 19.27
CA VAL A 136 2.02 -9.72 20.31
C VAL A 136 2.92 -8.51 20.58
N ASN A 137 2.94 -7.55 19.65
CA ASN A 137 3.67 -6.30 19.76
C ASN A 137 2.94 -5.20 18.98
N THR A 138 3.01 -3.98 19.49
CA THR A 138 2.86 -2.78 18.67
C THR A 138 4.12 -1.95 18.76
N ALA A 139 4.78 -1.74 17.63
CA ALA A 139 5.97 -0.91 17.51
C ALA A 139 5.58 0.48 17.01
N THR A 140 5.34 1.40 17.94
CA THR A 140 4.93 2.77 17.64
C THR A 140 6.11 3.59 17.14
N VAL A 141 5.88 4.52 16.22
CA VAL A 141 6.90 5.46 15.75
C VAL A 141 6.67 6.87 16.28
N GLY A 142 7.76 7.65 16.35
CA GLY A 142 7.69 9.07 16.64
C GLY A 142 8.95 9.81 16.18
N PRO A 143 8.96 11.16 16.25
CA PRO A 143 7.92 12.04 16.77
C PRO A 143 6.79 12.34 15.78
N LEU A 144 6.88 11.87 14.53
CA LEU A 144 5.85 12.13 13.54
C LEU A 144 4.58 11.32 13.86
N VAL A 145 3.43 11.94 13.65
CA VAL A 145 2.09 11.37 13.87
C VAL A 145 1.19 11.78 12.71
N GLU A 146 0.06 11.09 12.55
CA GLU A 146 -0.86 11.30 11.42
C GLU A 146 -0.17 11.17 10.06
N ASN A 147 0.81 10.27 9.93
CA ASN A 147 1.65 10.21 8.74
C ASN A 147 0.98 9.56 7.54
N GLU A 148 -0.20 8.96 7.73
CA GLU A 148 -0.83 8.06 6.77
C GLU A 148 0.11 6.91 6.38
N PRO A 149 0.35 5.94 7.28
CA PRO A 149 0.97 4.66 6.97
C PRO A 149 0.38 4.05 5.70
N HIS A 150 1.22 3.88 4.67
CA HIS A 150 0.79 3.40 3.37
C HIS A 150 1.53 2.11 3.00
N HIS A 151 2.37 2.05 1.95
CA HIS A 151 3.03 0.78 1.60
C HIS A 151 4.34 0.51 2.33
N MET A 152 4.60 -0.78 2.51
CA MET A 152 5.92 -1.37 2.65
C MET A 152 6.34 -2.02 1.32
N GLN A 153 7.47 -2.74 1.31
CA GLN A 153 7.78 -3.63 0.18
C GLN A 153 6.79 -4.81 0.07
N TYR A 154 6.69 -5.42 -1.12
CA TYR A 154 5.72 -6.48 -1.43
C TYR A 154 6.09 -7.87 -0.89
N VAL A 155 7.39 -8.11 -0.68
CA VAL A 155 7.95 -9.38 -0.23
C VAL A 155 9.21 -9.11 0.61
N TRP A 156 9.42 -9.90 1.65
CA TRP A 156 10.58 -9.79 2.53
C TRP A 156 11.46 -11.02 2.39
N HIS A 157 12.77 -10.84 2.21
CA HIS A 157 13.75 -11.92 2.25
C HIS A 157 14.62 -11.82 3.51
N LYS A 158 15.29 -12.92 3.85
CA LYS A 158 16.19 -12.96 5.01
C LYS A 158 17.18 -11.78 5.02
N GLY A 159 17.23 -11.04 6.13
CA GLY A 159 18.13 -9.89 6.28
C GLY A 159 17.69 -8.60 5.59
N ASP A 160 16.52 -8.59 4.94
CA ASP A 160 15.98 -7.37 4.36
C ASP A 160 15.64 -6.35 5.45
N THR A 161 15.95 -5.09 5.14
CA THR A 161 15.39 -3.95 5.84
C THR A 161 13.94 -3.75 5.39
N ILE A 162 13.05 -3.44 6.32
CA ILE A 162 11.67 -3.03 5.95
C ILE A 162 11.65 -1.53 5.74
N TYR A 163 11.27 -1.11 4.54
CA TYR A 163 11.02 0.28 4.20
C TYR A 163 9.52 0.53 4.28
N ALA A 164 9.09 1.55 5.02
CA ALA A 164 7.68 1.88 5.20
C ALA A 164 7.42 3.36 4.93
N GLY A 165 6.46 3.63 4.03
CA GLY A 165 6.06 4.98 3.65
C GLY A 165 5.16 5.67 4.67
N ALA A 166 5.47 6.93 4.93
CA ALA A 166 4.65 7.89 5.65
C ALA A 166 4.15 8.93 4.64
N LEU A 167 2.99 8.66 4.06
CA LEU A 167 2.53 9.30 2.83
C LEU A 167 2.32 10.82 2.98
N PHE A 168 1.74 11.27 4.10
CA PHE A 168 1.48 12.70 4.35
C PHE A 168 2.72 13.46 4.78
N ALA A 169 3.58 12.84 5.58
CA ALA A 169 4.81 13.47 6.05
C ALA A 169 5.94 13.42 5.02
N ALA A 170 5.73 12.74 3.88
CA ALA A 170 6.74 12.44 2.88
C ALA A 170 8.05 11.88 3.48
N ALA A 171 7.89 10.95 4.42
CA ALA A 171 8.99 10.29 5.11
C ALA A 171 9.01 8.79 4.80
N THR A 172 10.19 8.17 4.93
CA THR A 172 10.37 6.72 4.83
C THR A 172 11.09 6.22 6.06
N TYR A 173 10.49 5.25 6.75
CA TYR A 173 11.12 4.57 7.88
C TYR A 173 11.85 3.32 7.39
N ALA A 174 13.03 3.04 7.96
CA ALA A 174 13.77 1.81 7.74
C ALA A 174 13.85 1.01 9.05
N PHE A 175 13.31 -0.21 9.07
CA PHE A 175 13.25 -1.06 10.26
C PHE A 175 14.12 -2.31 10.12
N ASP A 176 14.71 -2.71 11.25
CA ASP A 176 15.36 -4.01 11.44
C ASP A 176 14.38 -4.96 12.14
N VAL A 177 14.20 -6.13 11.53
CA VAL A 177 13.30 -7.20 11.97
C VAL A 177 14.01 -8.51 12.28
N SER A 178 15.35 -8.50 12.36
CA SER A 178 16.16 -9.68 12.66
C SER A 178 15.83 -10.32 14.02
N ALA A 179 15.28 -9.54 14.95
CA ALA A 179 14.98 -9.95 16.33
C ALA A 179 13.48 -9.98 16.66
N LEU A 180 12.62 -10.27 15.68
CA LEU A 180 11.17 -10.37 15.88
C LEU A 180 10.79 -11.26 17.10
N PRO A 181 9.74 -10.90 17.85
CA PRO A 181 8.74 -9.88 17.53
C PRO A 181 9.14 -8.44 17.86
N GLN A 182 10.38 -8.18 18.30
CA GLN A 182 10.90 -6.83 18.56
C GLN A 182 11.51 -6.23 17.29
N LEU A 183 11.23 -4.94 17.05
CA LEU A 183 11.78 -4.16 15.94
C LEU A 183 12.80 -3.13 16.44
N LYS A 184 13.74 -2.75 15.58
CA LYS A 184 14.62 -1.59 15.79
C LYS A 184 14.51 -0.62 14.63
N LEU A 185 14.80 0.65 14.89
CA LEU A 185 14.84 1.67 13.86
C LEU A 185 16.25 1.69 13.28
N LYS A 186 16.40 1.59 11.96
CA LYS A 186 17.70 1.76 11.31
C LYS A 186 17.92 3.22 10.95
N GLY A 187 16.88 3.86 10.42
CA GLY A 187 16.89 5.29 10.12
C GLY A 187 15.55 5.76 9.56
N VAL A 188 15.51 7.05 9.24
CA VAL A 188 14.36 7.73 8.65
C VAL A 188 14.86 8.69 7.57
N SER A 189 14.28 8.60 6.38
CA SER A 189 14.41 9.62 5.34
C SER A 189 13.32 10.67 5.52
N LEU A 190 13.70 11.95 5.53
CA LEU A 190 12.80 13.09 5.66
C LEU A 190 12.60 13.80 4.31
N PRO A 191 11.55 14.62 4.14
CA PRO A 191 11.29 15.37 2.89
C PRO A 191 12.46 16.24 2.43
N THR A 192 13.30 16.70 3.37
CA THR A 192 14.50 17.49 3.08
C THR A 192 15.59 16.71 2.35
N GLN A 193 15.50 15.37 2.31
CA GLN A 193 16.43 14.48 1.64
C GLN A 193 15.90 14.00 0.28
N THR A 194 14.60 14.13 0.03
CA THR A 194 13.92 13.77 -1.22
C THR A 194 13.27 15.01 -1.83
N LEU A 195 14.04 16.05 -2.12
CA LEU A 195 13.48 17.32 -2.59
C LEU A 195 12.83 17.24 -3.98
N GLY A 196 13.24 16.26 -4.80
CA GLY A 196 12.72 16.04 -6.15
C GLY A 196 11.34 15.37 -6.17
N GLY A 197 10.92 14.75 -5.07
CA GLY A 197 9.68 14.01 -4.96
C GLY A 197 8.99 14.17 -3.62
N SER A 198 7.73 13.78 -3.56
CA SER A 198 6.95 13.73 -2.32
C SER A 198 6.00 12.54 -2.39
N VAL A 199 5.29 12.26 -1.29
CA VAL A 199 4.28 11.19 -1.24
C VAL A 199 4.92 9.83 -1.58
N PRO A 200 5.79 9.30 -0.69
CA PRO A 200 6.35 7.97 -0.82
C PRO A 200 5.22 6.95 -0.82
N ASP A 201 5.28 6.02 -1.75
CA ASP A 201 4.21 5.06 -1.97
C ASP A 201 4.72 3.64 -1.77
N ALA A 202 5.38 3.02 -2.76
CA ALA A 202 5.78 1.62 -2.74
C ALA A 202 7.31 1.40 -2.79
N TYR A 203 7.76 0.19 -2.42
CA TYR A 203 9.18 -0.17 -2.30
C TYR A 203 9.51 -1.53 -2.92
N TRP A 204 10.74 -1.65 -3.45
CA TRP A 204 11.31 -2.91 -3.92
C TRP A 204 12.76 -3.06 -3.46
N THR A 205 13.00 -4.02 -2.55
CA THR A 205 14.32 -4.35 -2.02
C THR A 205 15.11 -5.19 -3.02
N LEU A 206 16.36 -4.82 -3.25
CA LEU A 206 17.30 -5.52 -4.13
C LEU A 206 18.12 -6.55 -3.34
N LYS A 207 18.77 -7.48 -4.05
CA LYS A 207 19.65 -8.51 -3.47
C LYS A 207 20.82 -7.97 -2.67
N ASP A 208 21.26 -6.74 -2.95
CA ASP A 208 22.31 -6.07 -2.16
C ASP A 208 21.79 -5.49 -0.84
N GLY A 209 20.47 -5.53 -0.62
CA GLY A 209 19.71 -5.00 0.52
C GLY A 209 19.43 -3.50 0.45
N THR A 210 19.79 -2.82 -0.64
CA THR A 210 19.28 -1.47 -0.95
C THR A 210 17.86 -1.55 -1.51
N SER A 211 17.13 -0.44 -1.55
CA SER A 211 15.75 -0.43 -2.05
C SER A 211 15.49 0.72 -3.00
N TYR A 212 14.64 0.51 -4.00
CA TYR A 212 13.99 1.59 -4.73
C TYR A 212 12.62 1.86 -4.11
N GLY A 213 12.28 3.14 -3.96
CA GLY A 213 10.95 3.60 -3.60
C GLY A 213 10.36 4.53 -4.64
N THR A 214 9.04 4.47 -4.84
CA THR A 214 8.31 5.43 -5.65
C THR A 214 7.83 6.59 -4.80
N TYR A 215 7.98 7.79 -5.36
CA TYR A 215 7.47 9.03 -4.78
C TYR A 215 6.51 9.60 -5.82
N MET A 216 5.21 9.39 -5.60
CA MET A 216 4.18 9.74 -6.59
C MET A 216 4.11 11.24 -6.85
N GLY A 217 4.37 12.02 -5.80
CA GLY A 217 4.21 13.47 -5.78
C GLY A 217 5.44 14.18 -6.34
N GLY A 218 5.21 15.35 -6.94
CA GLY A 218 6.29 16.19 -7.46
C GLY A 218 7.19 16.83 -6.40
N PRO A 219 8.17 17.64 -6.83
CA PRO A 219 9.11 18.32 -5.95
C PRO A 219 8.43 19.05 -4.80
N VAL A 220 9.07 19.05 -3.63
CA VAL A 220 8.50 19.64 -2.39
C VAL A 220 8.05 21.10 -2.59
N VAL A 221 8.75 21.85 -3.45
CA VAL A 221 8.42 23.22 -3.85
C VAL A 221 8.15 23.27 -5.37
N PRO A 222 7.11 23.99 -5.84
CA PRO A 222 6.87 24.16 -7.28
C PRO A 222 8.02 24.90 -7.98
N GLY A 223 8.28 24.54 -9.24
CA GLY A 223 9.33 25.13 -10.07
C GLY A 223 10.39 24.12 -10.52
N PRO A 224 11.56 24.60 -10.98
CA PRO A 224 12.63 23.74 -11.45
C PRO A 224 13.32 23.00 -10.28
N TYR A 225 13.42 21.69 -10.41
CA TYR A 225 14.30 20.84 -9.61
C TYR A 225 15.39 20.23 -10.50
N ARG A 226 16.63 20.21 -10.02
CA ARG A 226 17.78 19.64 -10.75
C ARG A 226 18.20 18.34 -10.08
N TYR A 227 18.17 17.25 -10.85
CA TYR A 227 18.66 15.94 -10.46
C TYR A 227 20.18 15.83 -10.60
N ASP A 228 20.78 14.86 -9.92
CA ASP A 228 22.23 14.61 -9.94
C ASP A 228 22.76 14.28 -11.34
N ASN A 229 21.92 13.68 -12.18
CA ASN A 229 22.24 13.42 -13.60
C ASN A 229 22.21 14.68 -14.48
N GLY A 230 21.93 15.86 -13.92
CA GLY A 230 21.88 17.14 -14.60
C GLY A 230 20.51 17.50 -15.19
N GLN A 231 19.55 16.56 -15.24
CA GLN A 231 18.20 16.80 -15.74
C GLN A 231 17.49 17.83 -14.85
N VAL A 232 16.82 18.80 -15.48
CA VAL A 232 15.97 19.78 -14.79
C VAL A 232 14.52 19.48 -15.14
N VAL A 233 13.70 19.36 -14.10
CA VAL A 233 12.27 19.05 -14.24
C VAL A 233 11.47 20.16 -13.56
N ILE A 234 10.45 20.66 -14.26
CA ILE A 234 9.52 21.63 -13.69
C ILE A 234 8.37 20.88 -13.02
N GLY A 235 8.24 21.02 -11.71
CA GLY A 235 7.17 20.42 -10.93
C GLY A 235 6.12 21.44 -10.46
N ASN A 236 4.90 20.97 -10.22
CA ASN A 236 3.81 21.81 -9.68
C ASN A 236 3.66 21.70 -8.15
N GLY A 237 4.70 21.22 -7.46
CA GLY A 237 4.85 21.22 -6.01
C GLY A 237 4.46 19.91 -5.31
N PHE A 238 4.48 19.94 -3.97
CA PHE A 238 4.19 18.80 -3.10
C PHE A 238 2.90 18.06 -3.46
N ALA A 239 2.94 16.72 -3.47
CA ALA A 239 1.85 15.84 -3.90
C ALA A 239 1.37 16.07 -5.35
N GLY A 240 2.09 16.87 -6.13
CA GLY A 240 1.74 17.17 -7.51
C GLY A 240 2.42 16.22 -8.49
N SER A 241 2.88 16.74 -9.62
CA SER A 241 3.60 16.03 -10.67
C SER A 241 4.80 16.87 -11.16
N PRO A 242 5.80 16.25 -11.80
CA PRO A 242 6.03 14.81 -11.89
C PRO A 242 6.70 14.26 -10.64
N GLY A 243 6.36 13.03 -10.25
CA GLY A 243 7.07 12.27 -9.22
C GLY A 243 8.38 11.63 -9.69
N GLU A 244 8.93 10.75 -8.86
CA GLU A 244 10.27 10.19 -9.04
C GLU A 244 10.46 8.79 -8.44
N VAL A 245 11.62 8.19 -8.77
CA VAL A 245 12.14 6.99 -8.11
C VAL A 245 13.32 7.39 -7.24
N VAL A 246 13.32 6.95 -5.99
CA VAL A 246 14.38 7.21 -5.01
C VAL A 246 15.06 5.90 -4.64
N ARG A 247 16.39 5.88 -4.53
CA ARG A 247 17.13 4.73 -4.01
C ARG A 247 17.57 4.99 -2.57
N PHE A 248 17.43 3.97 -1.72
CA PHE A 248 17.83 3.99 -0.32
C PHE A 248 18.90 2.94 -0.03
N ASP A 249 19.83 3.25 0.88
CA ASP A 249 20.64 2.22 1.50
C ASP A 249 19.88 1.46 2.59
N LYS A 250 20.55 0.48 3.20
CA LYS A 250 19.99 -0.38 4.26
C LYS A 250 19.53 0.38 5.51
N ASP A 251 19.95 1.63 5.69
CA ASP A 251 19.61 2.43 6.86
C ASP A 251 18.57 3.51 6.52
N GLY A 252 17.99 3.46 5.32
CA GLY A 252 17.00 4.44 4.86
C GLY A 252 17.61 5.76 4.40
N LYS A 253 18.92 5.83 4.18
CA LYS A 253 19.55 7.04 3.63
C LYS A 253 19.37 7.07 2.11
N VAL A 254 18.96 8.23 1.60
CA VAL A 254 18.85 8.48 0.16
C VAL A 254 20.23 8.37 -0.51
N LEU A 255 20.33 7.47 -1.48
CA LEU A 255 21.51 7.27 -2.34
C LEU A 255 21.38 8.02 -3.66
N SER A 256 20.18 8.09 -4.24
CA SER A 256 19.93 8.78 -5.50
C SER A 256 18.45 9.13 -5.67
N GLN A 257 18.16 10.22 -6.37
CA GLN A 257 16.83 10.60 -6.86
C GLN A 257 16.85 10.56 -8.40
N SER A 258 15.81 10.02 -9.03
CA SER A 258 15.74 9.87 -10.49
C SER A 258 14.36 10.23 -11.03
N PRO A 259 14.27 11.16 -11.99
CA PRO A 259 12.99 11.67 -12.46
C PRO A 259 12.19 10.57 -13.17
N ALA A 260 10.89 10.49 -12.88
CA ALA A 260 9.99 9.68 -13.69
C ALA A 260 9.51 10.42 -14.95
N ALA A 261 9.72 11.74 -15.05
CA ALA A 261 9.31 12.56 -16.18
C ALA A 261 10.16 12.36 -17.44
N THR A 262 9.51 12.38 -18.60
CA THR A 262 10.18 12.50 -19.90
C THR A 262 10.57 13.96 -20.19
N PRO A 263 11.76 14.24 -20.75
CA PRO A 263 12.17 15.61 -21.08
C PRO A 263 11.23 16.35 -22.05
N GLN A 264 10.51 15.63 -22.92
CA GLN A 264 9.66 16.18 -23.96
C GLN A 264 8.21 16.42 -23.49
N GLY A 265 7.87 15.98 -22.28
CA GLY A 265 6.48 15.88 -21.83
C GLY A 265 5.75 14.65 -22.36
N ASP A 266 4.69 14.28 -21.66
CA ASP A 266 3.79 13.16 -21.97
C ASP A 266 2.60 13.63 -22.84
N ASN A 267 1.65 12.74 -23.10
CA ASN A 267 0.44 13.05 -23.88
C ASN A 267 -0.50 14.03 -23.15
N GLN A 268 -0.59 15.27 -23.67
CA GLN A 268 -1.44 16.33 -23.13
C GLN A 268 -2.92 15.97 -22.99
N LYS A 269 -3.46 15.06 -23.82
CA LYS A 269 -4.88 14.67 -23.77
C LYS A 269 -5.18 13.65 -22.67
N LEU A 270 -4.16 13.00 -22.15
CA LEU A 270 -4.29 11.88 -21.20
C LEU A 270 -3.66 12.18 -19.84
N CYS A 271 -2.92 13.29 -19.72
CA CYS A 271 -2.08 13.62 -18.59
C CYS A 271 -2.35 15.05 -18.11
N ASP A 272 -3.43 15.27 -17.37
CA ASP A 272 -3.72 16.57 -16.75
C ASP A 272 -2.84 16.81 -15.51
N ASN A 273 -2.51 18.06 -15.20
CA ASN A 273 -1.75 18.40 -13.98
C ASN A 273 -2.39 19.62 -13.31
N LEU A 274 -2.46 19.64 -11.97
CA LEU A 274 -3.06 20.74 -11.22
C LEU A 274 -2.16 21.23 -10.07
N PRO A 275 -1.64 22.47 -10.14
CA PRO A 275 -1.68 23.42 -11.27
C PRO A 275 -1.06 22.86 -12.57
N GLN A 276 -1.48 23.43 -13.70
CA GLN A 276 -1.01 23.04 -15.02
C GLN A 276 0.49 23.32 -15.18
N LEU A 277 1.18 22.36 -15.81
CA LEU A 277 2.59 22.46 -16.20
C LEU A 277 2.71 22.91 -17.66
N GLY A 278 3.85 23.52 -18.00
CA GLY A 278 4.15 23.89 -19.39
C GLY A 278 4.32 22.67 -20.32
N ALA A 279 4.90 21.59 -19.79
CA ALA A 279 4.92 20.27 -20.42
C ALA A 279 4.06 19.32 -19.57
N PRO A 280 3.01 18.70 -20.13
CA PRO A 280 2.16 17.77 -19.38
C PRO A 280 2.96 16.52 -18.99
N THR A 281 2.57 15.88 -17.90
CA THR A 281 3.22 14.65 -17.41
C THR A 281 2.21 13.72 -16.75
N CYS A 282 2.28 12.44 -17.08
CA CYS A 282 1.60 11.35 -16.38
C CYS A 282 2.47 10.77 -15.26
N ALA A 283 3.67 11.31 -15.01
CA ALA A 283 4.63 10.73 -14.08
C ALA A 283 4.17 10.92 -12.62
N ASN A 284 3.48 9.91 -12.10
CA ASN A 284 3.09 9.77 -10.70
C ASN A 284 3.32 8.30 -10.33
N PRO A 285 4.60 7.88 -10.26
CA PRO A 285 4.95 6.47 -10.09
C PRO A 285 4.37 5.94 -8.78
N HIS A 286 3.70 4.79 -8.83
CA HIS A 286 2.99 4.15 -7.73
C HIS A 286 3.59 2.75 -7.49
N GLY A 287 2.99 1.69 -8.04
CA GLY A 287 3.51 0.34 -7.92
C GLY A 287 4.91 0.19 -8.53
N ILE A 288 5.74 -0.68 -7.93
CA ILE A 288 7.17 -0.83 -8.32
C ILE A 288 7.68 -2.25 -8.16
N GLN A 289 8.36 -2.79 -9.18
CA GLN A 289 9.14 -4.04 -9.09
C GLN A 289 10.39 -4.01 -9.97
N ALA A 290 11.44 -4.74 -9.56
CA ALA A 290 12.69 -4.82 -10.31
C ALA A 290 13.04 -6.26 -10.73
N ARG A 291 13.59 -6.39 -11.94
CA ARG A 291 14.28 -7.59 -12.44
C ARG A 291 15.76 -7.30 -12.56
N GLU A 292 16.50 -7.62 -11.51
CA GLU A 292 17.94 -7.34 -11.42
C GLU A 292 18.77 -8.11 -12.45
N ASP A 293 18.34 -9.31 -12.82
CA ASP A 293 18.94 -10.12 -13.87
C ASP A 293 18.74 -9.51 -15.27
N LEU A 294 17.70 -8.70 -15.43
CA LEU A 294 17.40 -7.96 -16.66
C LEU A 294 17.85 -6.49 -16.60
N ASN A 295 18.42 -6.04 -15.48
CA ASN A 295 18.70 -4.64 -15.19
C ASN A 295 17.51 -3.72 -15.50
N THR A 296 16.28 -4.16 -15.20
CA THR A 296 15.07 -3.41 -15.52
C THR A 296 14.23 -3.19 -14.27
N LEU A 297 13.80 -1.95 -14.06
CA LEU A 297 12.78 -1.58 -13.08
C LEU A 297 11.50 -1.19 -13.81
N VAL A 298 10.34 -1.52 -13.24
CA VAL A 298 9.02 -1.16 -13.77
C VAL A 298 8.26 -0.39 -12.70
N THR A 299 7.61 0.70 -13.09
CA THR A 299 6.63 1.40 -12.25
C THR A 299 5.32 1.61 -12.99
N SER A 300 4.18 1.51 -12.31
CA SER A 300 2.90 2.04 -12.79
C SER A 300 2.75 3.51 -12.42
N ASP A 301 1.91 4.26 -13.13
CA ASP A 301 1.46 5.58 -12.69
C ASP A 301 -0.02 5.52 -12.30
N TYR A 302 -0.37 5.95 -11.09
CA TYR A 302 -1.75 5.88 -10.60
C TYR A 302 -2.52 7.19 -10.80
N ALA A 303 -2.15 8.23 -10.07
CA ALA A 303 -2.86 9.52 -10.08
C ALA A 303 -1.99 10.63 -9.51
N GLU A 304 -2.29 11.88 -9.85
CA GLU A 304 -1.68 13.04 -9.17
C GLU A 304 -2.15 13.12 -7.70
N PRO A 305 -1.28 12.84 -6.70
CA PRO A 305 -1.71 12.55 -5.33
C PRO A 305 -2.50 13.64 -4.64
N ARG A 306 -2.19 14.91 -4.92
CA ARG A 306 -2.81 16.09 -4.32
C ARG A 306 -4.33 16.07 -4.43
N ASN A 307 -4.83 15.53 -5.53
CA ASN A 307 -6.27 15.45 -5.79
C ASN A 307 -6.93 14.31 -5.00
N ILE A 308 -6.16 13.43 -4.36
CA ILE A 308 -6.63 12.33 -3.52
C ILE A 308 -6.44 12.69 -2.03
N ILE A 309 -5.28 13.25 -1.67
CA ILE A 309 -4.84 13.30 -0.26
C ILE A 309 -5.01 14.67 0.42
N LEU A 310 -5.10 15.78 -0.31
CA LEU A 310 -5.09 17.12 0.31
C LEU A 310 -6.48 17.74 0.57
N ASP A 311 -7.53 17.44 -0.20
CA ASP A 311 -8.91 17.94 0.04
C ASP A 311 -9.93 17.22 -0.90
N PRO A 312 -11.22 17.02 -0.55
CA PRO A 312 -12.20 16.28 -1.34
C PRO A 312 -12.84 17.18 -2.42
N VAL A 313 -12.02 17.88 -3.21
CA VAL A 313 -12.51 18.45 -4.45
C VAL A 313 -12.96 17.26 -5.30
N LYS A 314 -14.22 17.27 -5.77
CA LYS A 314 -14.64 16.31 -6.80
C LYS A 314 -13.58 16.34 -7.90
N GLN A 315 -12.94 15.19 -8.16
CA GLN A 315 -11.87 15.04 -9.14
C GLN A 315 -12.24 15.81 -10.41
N PRO A 316 -11.57 16.94 -10.70
CA PRO A 316 -12.05 17.87 -11.72
C PRO A 316 -11.83 17.32 -13.14
N SER A 317 -11.01 16.27 -13.26
CA SER A 317 -10.74 15.59 -14.52
C SER A 317 -10.48 14.09 -14.31
N PRO A 318 -11.03 13.22 -15.18
CA PRO A 318 -10.68 11.81 -15.21
C PRO A 318 -9.23 11.55 -15.64
N TYR A 319 -8.57 12.52 -16.29
CA TYR A 319 -7.20 12.40 -16.79
C TYR A 319 -6.12 12.74 -15.75
N LEU A 320 -6.53 13.05 -14.51
CA LEU A 320 -5.64 13.03 -13.34
C LEU A 320 -5.30 11.61 -12.91
N ARG A 321 -6.08 10.61 -13.34
CA ARG A 321 -5.80 9.19 -13.19
C ARG A 321 -5.06 8.67 -14.42
N ARG A 322 -3.84 8.18 -14.20
CA ARG A 322 -2.84 7.95 -15.23
C ARG A 322 -3.05 6.59 -15.89
N PRO A 323 -2.83 6.49 -17.21
CA PRO A 323 -2.93 5.24 -17.95
C PRO A 323 -1.54 4.70 -18.35
N THR A 324 -0.49 4.97 -17.58
CA THR A 324 0.90 4.72 -18.00
C THR A 324 1.65 3.73 -17.13
N VAL A 325 2.55 2.99 -17.76
CA VAL A 325 3.58 2.15 -17.13
C VAL A 325 4.94 2.60 -17.65
N ARG A 326 5.94 2.65 -16.77
CA ARG A 326 7.29 3.11 -17.08
C ARG A 326 8.28 1.98 -16.89
N THR A 327 9.29 1.92 -17.76
CA THR A 327 10.45 1.03 -17.56
C THR A 327 11.72 1.86 -17.44
N TYR A 328 12.62 1.41 -16.58
CA TYR A 328 13.91 2.05 -16.34
C TYR A 328 15.04 1.05 -16.53
N ASP A 329 16.13 1.49 -17.16
CA ASP A 329 17.41 0.80 -17.12
C ASP A 329 18.09 1.09 -15.77
N ILE A 330 18.33 0.04 -15.00
CA ILE A 330 19.01 0.12 -13.69
C ILE A 330 20.41 -0.50 -13.71
N SER A 331 21.01 -0.73 -14.88
CA SER A 331 22.38 -1.25 -15.00
C SER A 331 23.41 -0.46 -14.17
N ASP A 332 23.19 0.84 -14.04
CA ASP A 332 23.72 1.65 -12.95
C ASP A 332 22.64 1.86 -11.88
N ARG A 333 22.80 1.19 -10.74
CA ARG A 333 21.80 1.19 -9.68
C ARG A 333 21.59 2.58 -9.06
N ASN A 334 22.59 3.46 -9.06
CA ASN A 334 22.45 4.83 -8.52
C ASN A 334 21.90 5.83 -9.54
N HIS A 335 21.74 5.43 -10.80
CA HIS A 335 21.21 6.30 -11.83
C HIS A 335 20.19 5.57 -12.72
N PRO A 336 19.04 5.12 -12.18
CA PRO A 336 17.94 4.62 -12.99
C PRO A 336 17.61 5.56 -14.14
N LYS A 337 17.64 5.05 -15.37
CA LYS A 337 17.34 5.84 -16.58
C LYS A 337 15.99 5.42 -17.11
N LEU A 338 15.04 6.36 -17.14
CA LEU A 338 13.75 6.14 -17.79
C LEU A 338 14.00 5.75 -19.25
N LYS A 339 13.50 4.58 -19.64
CA LYS A 339 13.69 3.98 -20.95
C LYS A 339 12.43 4.10 -21.80
N THR A 340 11.27 3.74 -21.24
CA THR A 340 9.99 3.78 -21.96
C THR A 340 8.86 4.28 -21.07
N VAL A 341 7.90 4.95 -21.70
CA VAL A 341 6.58 5.24 -21.13
C VAL A 341 5.56 4.59 -22.05
N SER A 342 4.88 3.57 -21.57
CA SER A 342 3.84 2.85 -22.31
C SER A 342 2.47 3.32 -21.84
N TYR A 343 1.60 3.67 -22.78
CA TYR A 343 0.20 3.97 -22.52
C TYR A 343 -0.61 2.68 -22.66
N LEU A 344 -1.34 2.32 -21.60
CA LEU A 344 -2.27 1.20 -21.66
C LEU A 344 -3.44 1.57 -22.58
N PRO A 345 -3.85 0.68 -23.50
CA PRO A 345 -4.97 0.96 -24.38
C PRO A 345 -6.31 0.85 -23.63
N ASP A 346 -7.29 1.64 -24.06
CA ASP A 346 -8.69 1.43 -23.70
C ASP A 346 -9.19 0.12 -24.33
N GLY A 347 -10.14 -0.53 -23.65
CA GLY A 347 -10.75 -1.79 -24.05
C GLY A 347 -12.18 -1.65 -24.55
N PRO A 348 -12.93 -2.76 -24.67
CA PRO A 348 -14.25 -2.80 -25.29
C PRO A 348 -15.38 -2.13 -24.48
N ARG A 349 -15.17 -1.80 -23.20
CA ARG A 349 -16.11 -1.10 -22.32
C ARG A 349 -15.92 0.42 -22.33
N ALA A 350 -14.80 0.93 -22.85
CA ALA A 350 -14.52 2.36 -22.87
C ALA A 350 -15.68 3.20 -23.43
N ASP A 351 -16.04 4.26 -22.70
CA ASP A 351 -17.04 5.24 -23.10
C ASP A 351 -16.41 6.64 -23.09
N PRO A 352 -16.31 7.34 -24.23
CA PRO A 352 -15.79 8.71 -24.28
C PRO A 352 -16.55 9.71 -23.39
N LYS A 353 -17.78 9.42 -22.99
CA LYS A 353 -18.57 10.25 -22.06
C LYS A 353 -18.22 10.01 -20.59
N ASP A 354 -17.64 8.86 -20.29
CA ASP A 354 -17.20 8.48 -18.94
C ASP A 354 -15.82 7.82 -19.00
N PRO A 355 -14.78 8.57 -19.42
CA PRO A 355 -13.46 8.04 -19.63
C PRO A 355 -12.75 7.70 -18.31
N LEU A 356 -13.38 7.91 -17.15
CA LEU A 356 -12.85 7.54 -15.84
C LEU A 356 -12.85 6.02 -15.65
N HIS A 357 -13.83 5.34 -16.24
CA HIS A 357 -14.12 3.93 -16.06
C HIS A 357 -13.65 3.06 -17.24
N SER A 358 -12.94 3.65 -18.20
CA SER A 358 -12.24 2.91 -19.24
C SER A 358 -11.14 2.03 -18.63
N GLU A 359 -10.87 0.90 -19.27
CA GLU A 359 -9.97 -0.16 -18.82
C GLU A 359 -8.57 0.36 -18.48
N SER A 360 -8.10 1.40 -19.19
CA SER A 360 -6.75 1.91 -19.03
C SER A 360 -6.55 2.77 -17.77
N ARG A 361 -7.60 3.06 -17.00
CA ARG A 361 -7.57 4.19 -16.06
C ARG A 361 -7.08 3.84 -14.67
N ALA A 362 -6.11 4.65 -14.24
CA ALA A 362 -5.46 4.59 -12.95
C ALA A 362 -4.73 3.28 -12.75
N VAL A 363 -3.57 3.19 -13.37
CA VAL A 363 -2.69 2.04 -13.23
C VAL A 363 -2.14 2.02 -11.82
N MET A 364 -2.72 1.17 -10.97
CA MET A 364 -2.43 1.15 -9.55
C MET A 364 -1.14 0.40 -9.30
N GLU A 365 -1.18 -0.91 -9.46
CA GLU A 365 -0.06 -1.79 -9.17
C GLU A 365 0.49 -2.49 -10.42
N THR A 366 1.77 -2.84 -10.36
CA THR A 366 2.48 -3.60 -11.37
C THR A 366 3.24 -4.75 -10.74
N THR A 367 3.37 -5.85 -11.46
CA THR A 367 4.18 -6.99 -11.02
C THR A 367 4.94 -7.61 -12.19
N VAL A 368 6.10 -8.20 -11.92
CA VAL A 368 6.93 -8.87 -12.93
C VAL A 368 6.77 -10.39 -12.85
N THR A 369 6.96 -11.05 -13.99
CA THR A 369 7.31 -12.48 -13.98
C THR A 369 8.69 -12.67 -13.32
N ASN A 370 8.94 -13.82 -12.72
CA ASN A 370 10.07 -14.07 -11.82
C ASN A 370 11.08 -15.09 -12.38
N LEU A 371 10.62 -16.06 -13.17
CA LEU A 371 11.47 -17.16 -13.63
C LEU A 371 12.46 -16.71 -14.72
N PRO A 372 13.65 -17.35 -14.79
CA PRO A 372 14.58 -17.13 -15.89
C PRO A 372 13.91 -17.36 -17.25
N GLY A 373 14.14 -16.44 -18.20
CA GLY A 373 13.56 -16.50 -19.53
C GLY A 373 12.16 -15.87 -19.63
N HIS A 374 11.42 -15.76 -18.54
CA HIS A 374 10.24 -14.90 -18.49
C HIS A 374 10.70 -13.46 -18.28
N LYS A 375 10.33 -12.57 -19.20
CA LYS A 375 10.66 -11.14 -19.16
C LYS A 375 9.43 -10.25 -19.08
N GLY A 376 8.28 -10.86 -18.83
CA GLY A 376 7.01 -10.16 -18.87
C GLY A 376 6.70 -9.43 -17.58
N ALA A 377 5.72 -8.53 -17.66
CA ALA A 377 5.12 -7.87 -16.51
C ALA A 377 3.62 -7.69 -16.72
N PHE A 378 2.92 -7.60 -15.60
CA PHE A 378 1.50 -7.30 -15.51
C PHE A 378 1.28 -5.94 -14.86
N ALA A 379 0.26 -5.23 -15.30
CA ALA A 379 -0.18 -3.97 -14.72
C ALA A 379 -1.69 -4.01 -14.51
N GLN A 380 -2.17 -3.56 -13.36
CA GLN A 380 -3.60 -3.50 -13.07
C GLN A 380 -4.11 -2.07 -13.03
N THR A 381 -5.39 -1.91 -13.33
CA THR A 381 -6.08 -0.62 -13.23
C THR A 381 -7.15 -0.65 -12.14
N MET A 382 -7.18 0.40 -11.31
CA MET A 382 -8.12 0.49 -10.20
C MET A 382 -9.51 0.84 -10.71
N GLN A 383 -9.65 1.95 -11.44
CA GLN A 383 -10.94 2.39 -11.98
C GLN A 383 -11.30 1.67 -13.28
N GLY A 384 -10.30 1.28 -14.06
CA GLY A 384 -10.53 0.47 -15.23
C GLY A 384 -11.02 -0.92 -14.89
N GLY A 385 -10.47 -1.57 -13.85
CA GLY A 385 -10.84 -2.95 -13.50
C GLY A 385 -10.34 -3.97 -14.53
N ALA A 386 -9.11 -3.77 -15.00
CA ALA A 386 -8.48 -4.59 -16.02
C ALA A 386 -7.05 -4.96 -15.62
N VAL A 387 -6.53 -6.02 -16.26
CA VAL A 387 -5.13 -6.46 -16.16
C VAL A 387 -4.51 -6.50 -17.54
N TYR A 388 -3.37 -5.85 -17.67
CA TYR A 388 -2.57 -5.77 -18.88
C TYR A 388 -1.32 -6.60 -18.74
N TYR A 389 -0.82 -7.13 -19.85
CA TYR A 389 0.41 -7.89 -19.90
C TYR A 389 1.30 -7.44 -21.06
N THR A 390 2.60 -7.35 -20.78
CA THR A 390 3.64 -7.29 -21.81
C THR A 390 4.59 -8.49 -21.64
N PRO A 391 5.00 -9.18 -22.73
CA PRO A 391 5.86 -10.36 -22.61
C PRO A 391 7.34 -10.03 -22.41
N ASP A 392 7.76 -8.79 -22.69
CA ASP A 392 9.16 -8.38 -22.55
C ASP A 392 9.30 -6.90 -22.17
N ILE A 393 9.54 -6.63 -20.89
CA ILE A 393 9.83 -5.29 -20.36
C ILE A 393 11.20 -4.74 -20.82
N THR A 394 12.06 -5.60 -21.37
CA THR A 394 13.36 -5.22 -21.93
C THR A 394 13.27 -4.81 -23.40
N ALA A 395 12.10 -4.96 -24.03
CA ALA A 395 11.85 -4.48 -25.38
C ALA A 395 12.08 -2.95 -25.47
N ARG A 396 12.43 -2.47 -26.66
CA ARG A 396 12.54 -1.03 -26.93
C ARG A 396 11.17 -0.35 -26.82
N GLU A 397 10.11 -1.06 -27.20
CA GLU A 397 8.72 -0.62 -27.13
C GLU A 397 7.89 -1.78 -26.54
N PRO A 398 7.80 -1.89 -25.20
CA PRO A 398 6.97 -2.89 -24.57
C PRO A 398 5.51 -2.69 -24.96
N HIS A 399 4.93 -3.68 -25.64
CA HIS A 399 3.53 -3.69 -26.03
C HIS A 399 2.70 -4.29 -24.91
N TRP A 400 1.77 -3.50 -24.39
CA TRP A 400 0.83 -3.91 -23.36
C TRP A 400 -0.53 -4.20 -23.99
N ARG A 401 -1.10 -5.36 -23.65
CA ARG A 401 -2.46 -5.75 -24.08
C ARG A 401 -3.29 -6.10 -22.87
N GLU A 402 -4.56 -5.76 -22.90
CA GLU A 402 -5.51 -6.24 -21.91
C GLU A 402 -5.68 -7.76 -22.07
N VAL A 403 -5.35 -8.50 -21.01
CA VAL A 403 -5.42 -9.96 -20.98
C VAL A 403 -6.52 -10.48 -20.05
N PHE A 404 -7.03 -9.64 -19.15
CA PHE A 404 -8.10 -10.02 -18.22
C PHE A 404 -8.91 -8.79 -17.78
N ASP A 405 -10.20 -8.98 -17.57
CA ASP A 405 -11.14 -7.97 -17.05
C ASP A 405 -11.86 -8.52 -15.82
N ASP A 406 -12.02 -7.67 -14.81
CA ASP A 406 -12.60 -8.05 -13.51
C ASP A 406 -14.06 -8.49 -13.60
N GLY A 407 -14.77 -8.06 -14.65
CA GLY A 407 -16.12 -8.51 -14.96
C GLY A 407 -16.23 -10.03 -15.01
N SER A 408 -15.18 -10.70 -15.48
CA SER A 408 -15.11 -12.17 -15.55
C SER A 408 -14.87 -12.87 -14.20
N ALA A 409 -14.32 -12.17 -13.20
CA ALA A 409 -14.14 -12.69 -11.83
C ALA A 409 -15.33 -12.41 -10.91
N ASN A 410 -16.11 -11.36 -11.19
CA ASN A 410 -17.12 -10.84 -10.27
C ASN A 410 -18.09 -11.90 -9.72
N LYS A 411 -18.61 -12.78 -10.58
CA LYS A 411 -19.55 -13.85 -10.17
C LYS A 411 -18.89 -14.98 -9.40
N ALA A 412 -17.60 -15.22 -9.63
CA ALA A 412 -16.83 -16.20 -8.85
C ALA A 412 -16.57 -15.68 -7.42
N ILE A 413 -16.41 -14.37 -7.25
CA ILE A 413 -16.28 -13.72 -5.94
C ILE A 413 -17.62 -13.76 -5.20
N TYR A 414 -18.70 -13.30 -5.85
CA TYR A 414 -20.03 -13.29 -5.27
C TYR A 414 -21.09 -13.44 -6.37
N ASP A 415 -21.97 -14.44 -6.21
CA ASP A 415 -22.92 -14.88 -7.23
C ASP A 415 -23.90 -13.80 -7.71
N LYS A 416 -24.19 -12.80 -6.86
CA LYS A 416 -25.09 -11.67 -7.17
C LYS A 416 -24.39 -10.47 -7.81
N ASN A 417 -23.07 -10.50 -7.98
CA ASN A 417 -22.39 -9.44 -8.72
C ASN A 417 -22.80 -9.46 -10.21
N ASP A 418 -22.82 -8.27 -10.83
CA ASP A 418 -22.86 -8.19 -12.29
C ASP A 418 -21.50 -8.53 -12.91
N ALA A 419 -21.46 -8.62 -14.24
CA ALA A 419 -20.23 -8.94 -14.98
C ALA A 419 -19.48 -7.69 -15.50
N ASN A 420 -19.67 -6.52 -14.88
CA ASN A 420 -18.97 -5.30 -15.29
C ASN A 420 -17.75 -5.05 -14.39
N GLY A 421 -16.55 -5.07 -14.98
CA GLY A 421 -15.29 -4.80 -14.29
C GLY A 421 -15.03 -3.32 -13.98
N ALA A 422 -15.73 -2.38 -14.62
CA ALA A 422 -15.53 -0.95 -14.37
C ALA A 422 -15.60 -0.61 -12.87
N SER A 423 -14.64 0.13 -12.34
CA SER A 423 -14.58 0.54 -10.93
C SER A 423 -14.72 -0.61 -9.93
N SER A 424 -14.18 -1.78 -10.25
CA SER A 424 -13.93 -2.87 -9.28
C SER A 424 -12.87 -2.48 -8.23
N ASN A 425 -12.10 -1.39 -8.45
CA ASN A 425 -11.14 -0.82 -7.52
C ASN A 425 -10.05 -1.82 -7.11
N GLY A 426 -9.35 -2.38 -8.10
CA GLY A 426 -8.19 -3.24 -7.86
C GLY A 426 -7.05 -2.47 -7.22
N GLY A 427 -6.61 -2.93 -6.04
CA GLY A 427 -5.60 -2.24 -5.23
C GLY A 427 -4.30 -3.02 -5.06
N TRP A 428 -4.30 -4.35 -5.22
CA TRP A 428 -3.07 -5.15 -5.18
C TRP A 428 -3.05 -6.26 -6.23
N ILE A 429 -1.89 -6.44 -6.89
CA ILE A 429 -1.62 -7.54 -7.83
C ILE A 429 -0.22 -8.07 -7.62
N GLN A 430 -0.05 -9.38 -7.68
CA GLN A 430 1.25 -9.99 -7.46
C GLN A 430 1.40 -11.34 -8.16
N THR A 431 2.48 -11.48 -8.93
CA THR A 431 2.84 -12.75 -9.58
C THR A 431 3.44 -13.69 -8.54
N SER A 432 3.04 -14.98 -8.57
CA SER A 432 3.65 -16.00 -7.73
C SER A 432 5.13 -16.18 -8.08
N PRO A 433 6.01 -16.51 -7.10
CA PRO A 433 7.44 -16.69 -7.36
C PRO A 433 7.79 -17.72 -8.46
N ASP A 434 6.90 -18.68 -8.69
CA ASP A 434 7.02 -19.74 -9.70
C ASP A 434 6.26 -19.43 -11.00
N ASP A 435 5.76 -18.20 -11.17
CA ASP A 435 5.03 -17.71 -12.34
C ASP A 435 3.82 -18.54 -12.77
N LYS A 436 3.18 -19.24 -11.84
CA LYS A 436 1.96 -20.00 -12.12
C LYS A 436 0.71 -19.17 -11.98
N TYR A 437 0.69 -18.31 -10.95
CA TYR A 437 -0.50 -17.60 -10.54
C TYR A 437 -0.28 -16.10 -10.48
N LEU A 438 -1.37 -15.36 -10.68
CA LEU A 438 -1.46 -13.93 -10.42
C LEU A 438 -2.53 -13.72 -9.34
N TYR A 439 -2.13 -13.21 -8.19
CA TYR A 439 -3.01 -12.92 -7.07
C TYR A 439 -3.53 -11.50 -7.18
N ARG A 440 -4.81 -11.29 -6.86
CA ARG A 440 -5.44 -9.96 -6.99
C ARG A 440 -6.44 -9.67 -5.89
N ALA A 441 -6.39 -8.46 -5.36
CA ALA A 441 -7.33 -7.92 -4.37
C ALA A 441 -8.14 -6.77 -4.98
N ILE A 442 -9.46 -6.84 -4.84
CA ILE A 442 -10.39 -5.79 -5.30
C ILE A 442 -11.33 -5.35 -4.19
N VAL A 443 -11.53 -4.04 -4.09
CA VAL A 443 -12.50 -3.47 -3.12
C VAL A 443 -13.94 -3.77 -3.54
N GLY A 444 -14.15 -3.94 -4.85
CA GLY A 444 -15.47 -3.95 -5.46
C GLY A 444 -15.96 -2.53 -5.74
N ARG A 445 -17.16 -2.45 -6.28
CA ARG A 445 -17.79 -1.20 -6.70
C ARG A 445 -18.80 -0.72 -5.67
N GLN A 446 -18.72 0.56 -5.28
CA GLN A 446 -19.73 1.17 -4.41
C GLN A 446 -21.07 1.32 -5.15
N LYS A 447 -22.16 1.41 -4.39
CA LYS A 447 -23.47 1.74 -4.96
C LYS A 447 -23.44 3.11 -5.61
N GLY A 448 -24.09 3.26 -6.74
CA GLY A 448 -24.22 4.55 -7.42
C GLY A 448 -22.99 4.96 -8.25
N THR A 449 -21.96 4.11 -8.38
CA THR A 449 -20.68 4.48 -9.02
C THR A 449 -20.82 4.72 -10.52
N LEU A 450 -21.44 3.80 -11.27
CA LEU A 450 -21.60 3.94 -12.72
C LEU A 450 -22.87 4.70 -13.12
N SER A 451 -23.90 4.64 -12.29
CA SER A 451 -25.17 5.33 -12.47
C SER A 451 -25.91 5.39 -11.13
N PRO A 452 -26.94 6.25 -10.97
CA PRO A 452 -27.71 6.30 -9.73
C PRO A 452 -28.33 4.95 -9.29
N ASP A 453 -28.60 4.04 -10.23
CA ASP A 453 -29.20 2.73 -10.00
C ASP A 453 -28.16 1.59 -9.91
N ASP A 454 -26.86 1.89 -9.99
CA ASP A 454 -25.79 0.89 -9.88
C ASP A 454 -25.82 0.22 -8.49
N PRO A 455 -26.09 -1.11 -8.42
CA PRO A 455 -26.15 -1.82 -7.14
C PRO A 455 -24.78 -2.00 -6.49
N GLY A 456 -23.69 -1.70 -7.22
CA GLY A 456 -22.32 -1.97 -6.83
C GLY A 456 -21.99 -3.47 -6.86
N THR A 457 -20.76 -3.81 -6.46
CA THR A 457 -20.27 -5.18 -6.42
C THR A 457 -19.52 -5.47 -5.13
N THR A 458 -19.68 -6.70 -4.63
CA THR A 458 -18.87 -7.26 -3.54
C THR A 458 -17.46 -7.51 -4.06
N GLY A 459 -16.45 -7.02 -3.33
CA GLY A 459 -15.05 -7.28 -3.62
C GLY A 459 -14.51 -8.55 -2.94
N GLY A 460 -13.23 -8.82 -3.14
CA GLY A 460 -12.58 -10.01 -2.59
C GLY A 460 -11.19 -10.22 -3.15
N VAL A 461 -10.70 -11.43 -2.96
CA VAL A 461 -9.45 -11.92 -3.53
C VAL A 461 -9.76 -12.96 -4.59
N TYR A 462 -9.05 -12.93 -5.70
CA TYR A 462 -9.10 -14.01 -6.68
C TYR A 462 -7.72 -14.30 -7.27
N VAL A 463 -7.61 -15.49 -7.85
CA VAL A 463 -6.37 -16.04 -8.37
C VAL A 463 -6.56 -16.39 -9.83
N LEU A 464 -5.64 -15.92 -10.67
CA LEU A 464 -5.59 -16.26 -12.09
C LEU A 464 -4.47 -17.27 -12.35
N ASP A 465 -4.76 -18.31 -13.13
CA ASP A 465 -3.73 -19.13 -13.78
C ASP A 465 -3.20 -18.39 -15.00
N ILE A 466 -1.89 -18.13 -15.02
CA ILE A 466 -1.19 -17.42 -16.10
C ILE A 466 -0.26 -18.33 -16.91
N GLN A 467 -0.19 -19.63 -16.60
CA GLN A 467 0.81 -20.54 -17.17
C GLN A 467 0.68 -20.66 -18.68
N LYS A 468 -0.56 -20.72 -19.21
CA LYS A 468 -0.80 -20.82 -20.66
C LYS A 468 -0.35 -19.56 -21.40
N LEU A 469 -0.59 -18.38 -20.81
CA LEU A 469 -0.18 -17.10 -21.36
C LEU A 469 1.35 -17.04 -21.47
N LEU A 470 2.05 -17.38 -20.38
CA LEU A 470 3.51 -17.34 -20.34
C LEU A 470 4.14 -18.39 -21.28
N ALA A 471 3.57 -19.60 -21.33
CA ALA A 471 4.04 -20.67 -22.21
C ALA A 471 3.86 -20.33 -23.71
N ALA A 472 2.88 -19.50 -24.07
CA ALA A 472 2.71 -19.02 -25.44
C ALA A 472 3.82 -18.05 -25.89
N GLY A 473 4.58 -17.48 -24.94
CA GLY A 473 5.73 -16.64 -25.21
C GLY A 473 5.36 -15.28 -25.82
N PRO A 474 6.33 -14.58 -26.45
CA PRO A 474 6.16 -13.18 -26.86
C PRO A 474 5.17 -12.98 -28.02
N ASN A 475 4.83 -14.04 -28.75
CA ASN A 475 3.89 -14.01 -29.87
C ASN A 475 2.54 -14.63 -29.50
N TYR A 476 2.14 -14.56 -28.22
CA TYR A 476 0.84 -15.04 -27.80
C TYR A 476 -0.28 -14.30 -28.57
N GLU A 477 -1.33 -15.05 -28.89
CA GLU A 477 -2.52 -14.52 -29.56
C GLU A 477 -3.67 -14.38 -28.56
N GLY A 478 -4.45 -13.32 -28.74
CA GLY A 478 -5.60 -13.00 -27.90
C GLY A 478 -5.46 -11.70 -27.11
N SER A 479 -6.61 -11.10 -26.86
CA SER A 479 -6.83 -9.94 -25.98
C SER A 479 -8.29 -9.89 -25.57
N ILE A 480 -8.60 -9.08 -24.56
CA ILE A 480 -9.97 -8.68 -24.25
C ILE A 480 -10.37 -7.55 -25.21
N ASP A 481 -11.03 -7.89 -26.30
CA ASP A 481 -11.39 -6.97 -27.40
C ASP A 481 -12.91 -6.85 -27.64
N THR A 482 -13.71 -7.60 -26.87
CA THR A 482 -15.17 -7.53 -26.88
C THR A 482 -15.73 -7.46 -25.46
N LYS A 483 -16.91 -6.85 -25.32
CA LYS A 483 -17.62 -6.81 -24.02
C LYS A 483 -17.93 -8.20 -23.49
N GLU A 484 -18.17 -9.16 -24.38
CA GLU A 484 -18.39 -10.56 -24.00
C GLU A 484 -17.15 -11.17 -23.34
N LYS A 485 -15.95 -10.93 -23.90
CA LYS A 485 -14.70 -11.39 -23.29
C LYS A 485 -14.43 -10.67 -21.97
N ALA A 486 -14.76 -9.38 -21.86
CA ALA A 486 -14.65 -8.66 -20.60
C ALA A 486 -15.55 -9.27 -19.50
N GLN A 487 -16.76 -9.68 -19.88
CA GLN A 487 -17.75 -10.26 -18.95
C GLN A 487 -17.51 -11.73 -18.60
N ASN A 488 -16.94 -12.52 -19.51
CA ASN A 488 -16.90 -13.98 -19.40
C ASN A 488 -15.49 -14.57 -19.46
N GLY A 489 -14.47 -13.73 -19.69
CA GLY A 489 -13.09 -14.14 -19.90
C GLY A 489 -12.73 -14.27 -21.39
N GLY A 490 -11.43 -14.12 -21.69
CA GLY A 490 -10.94 -14.08 -23.07
C GLY A 490 -10.76 -15.43 -23.76
N GLY A 491 -10.63 -16.53 -23.00
CA GLY A 491 -10.39 -17.88 -23.50
C GLY A 491 -8.98 -18.09 -24.08
N GLY A 492 -8.76 -19.25 -24.72
CA GLY A 492 -7.48 -19.60 -25.35
C GLY A 492 -6.33 -19.70 -24.35
N VAL A 493 -5.31 -18.85 -24.53
CA VAL A 493 -4.13 -18.76 -23.66
C VAL A 493 -4.26 -17.69 -22.58
N LEU A 494 -5.33 -16.88 -22.61
CA LEU A 494 -5.50 -15.79 -21.66
C LEU A 494 -5.77 -16.31 -20.23
N PRO A 495 -5.45 -15.52 -19.19
CA PRO A 495 -5.58 -15.93 -17.81
C PRO A 495 -7.01 -16.36 -17.46
N THR A 496 -7.13 -17.34 -16.57
CA THR A 496 -8.43 -17.87 -16.10
C THR A 496 -8.51 -17.88 -14.58
N VAL A 497 -9.67 -17.55 -14.03
CA VAL A 497 -9.93 -17.61 -12.59
C VAL A 497 -9.90 -19.07 -12.11
N VAL A 498 -9.02 -19.38 -11.16
CA VAL A 498 -8.90 -20.72 -10.54
C VAL A 498 -9.33 -20.74 -9.07
N GLY A 499 -9.42 -19.58 -8.44
CA GLY A 499 -9.92 -19.42 -7.08
C GLY A 499 -10.45 -18.00 -6.85
N ALA A 500 -11.48 -17.89 -6.02
CA ALA A 500 -12.02 -16.60 -5.58
C ALA A 500 -12.60 -16.73 -4.17
N ALA A 501 -12.42 -15.70 -3.35
CA ALA A 501 -12.94 -15.62 -2.00
C ALA A 501 -13.46 -14.20 -1.74
N PRO A 502 -14.75 -14.02 -1.41
CA PRO A 502 -15.27 -12.71 -1.04
C PRO A 502 -14.75 -12.30 0.32
N ILE A 503 -14.50 -10.99 0.47
CA ILE A 503 -14.35 -10.35 1.78
C ILE A 503 -15.59 -9.46 1.97
N ASN A 504 -16.19 -9.54 3.15
CA ASN A 504 -17.46 -8.87 3.45
C ASN A 504 -18.58 -9.19 2.42
N PRO A 505 -18.93 -10.48 2.25
CA PRO A 505 -19.84 -10.91 1.19
C PRO A 505 -21.20 -10.20 1.26
N GLY A 506 -21.65 -9.68 0.12
CA GLY A 506 -22.93 -8.98 -0.01
C GLY A 506 -22.91 -7.50 0.35
N VAL A 507 -21.74 -6.94 0.71
CA VAL A 507 -21.56 -5.51 0.97
C VAL A 507 -20.78 -4.87 -0.18
N PRO A 508 -21.44 -4.05 -1.03
CA PRO A 508 -20.77 -3.41 -2.16
C PRO A 508 -19.63 -2.49 -1.75
N GLY A 509 -18.48 -2.59 -2.42
CA GLY A 509 -17.31 -1.74 -2.19
C GLY A 509 -16.65 -1.91 -0.81
N ALA A 510 -16.75 -3.10 -0.21
CA ALA A 510 -16.19 -3.41 1.12
C ALA A 510 -15.15 -4.54 1.10
N GLY A 511 -14.67 -4.92 -0.08
CA GLY A 511 -13.57 -5.89 -0.27
C GLY A 511 -12.20 -5.27 0.03
N PRO A 512 -11.12 -6.07 -0.10
CA PRO A 512 -9.77 -5.63 0.20
C PRO A 512 -9.23 -4.63 -0.82
N HIS A 513 -8.41 -3.70 -0.35
CA HIS A 513 -7.63 -2.80 -1.18
C HIS A 513 -6.21 -3.35 -1.36
N TRP A 514 -5.54 -3.71 -0.26
CA TRP A 514 -4.16 -4.19 -0.28
C TRP A 514 -4.06 -5.69 0.00
N GLY A 515 -2.89 -6.26 -0.27
CA GLY A 515 -2.56 -7.60 0.16
C GLY A 515 -1.07 -7.93 0.22
N ALA A 516 -0.77 -9.10 0.75
CA ALA A 516 0.57 -9.67 0.80
C ALA A 516 0.49 -11.19 0.70
N TYR A 517 1.52 -11.83 0.15
CA TYR A 517 1.62 -13.29 0.16
C TYR A 517 2.66 -13.79 1.15
N ASP A 518 2.36 -14.93 1.75
CA ASP A 518 3.26 -15.67 2.62
C ASP A 518 4.03 -16.70 1.81
N HIS A 519 5.34 -16.52 1.64
CA HIS A 519 6.23 -17.44 0.94
C HIS A 519 7.13 -18.24 1.89
N PHE A 520 6.70 -18.48 3.12
CA PHE A 520 7.47 -19.26 4.08
C PHE A 520 6.78 -20.57 4.45
N ALA A 521 7.49 -21.68 4.25
CA ALA A 521 7.10 -23.00 4.70
C ALA A 521 8.07 -23.55 5.74
N LEU A 522 7.56 -24.22 6.77
CA LEU A 522 8.37 -24.89 7.78
C LEU A 522 8.93 -26.21 7.20
N GLY A 523 10.25 -26.31 7.11
CA GLY A 523 10.96 -27.49 6.65
C GLY A 523 11.05 -28.59 7.70
N ALA A 524 11.40 -29.81 7.27
CA ALA A 524 11.62 -30.95 8.15
C ALA A 524 12.83 -30.77 9.10
N ASP A 525 13.73 -29.82 8.79
CA ASP A 525 14.83 -29.41 9.66
C ASP A 525 14.39 -28.43 10.77
N GLY A 526 13.09 -28.10 10.81
CA GLY A 526 12.48 -27.21 11.77
C GLY A 526 12.66 -25.73 11.45
N TYR A 527 13.32 -25.34 10.36
CA TYR A 527 13.50 -23.94 9.94
C TYR A 527 12.46 -23.55 8.90
N TYR A 528 12.12 -22.26 8.81
CA TYR A 528 11.40 -21.77 7.64
C TYR A 528 12.34 -21.73 6.44
N HIS A 529 11.77 -21.95 5.26
CA HIS A 529 12.41 -21.83 3.96
C HIS A 529 11.48 -21.02 3.05
N GLU A 530 12.06 -20.27 2.12
CA GLU A 530 11.29 -19.62 1.07
C GLU A 530 10.66 -20.68 0.15
N SER A 531 9.37 -20.54 -0.15
CA SER A 531 8.56 -21.53 -0.86
C SER A 531 7.45 -20.88 -1.69
N ALA A 532 6.71 -21.71 -2.44
CA ALA A 532 5.48 -21.25 -3.06
C ALA A 532 4.49 -20.74 -2.00
N PRO A 533 3.69 -19.69 -2.30
CA PRO A 533 2.81 -19.12 -1.29
C PRO A 533 1.71 -20.06 -0.81
N GLN A 534 1.41 -20.00 0.48
CA GLN A 534 0.36 -20.81 1.13
C GLN A 534 -0.74 -19.97 1.76
N HIS A 535 -0.46 -18.70 2.04
CA HIS A 535 -1.43 -17.76 2.58
C HIS A 535 -1.35 -16.42 1.88
N LEU A 536 -2.47 -15.70 1.90
CA LEU A 536 -2.56 -14.30 1.53
C LEU A 536 -3.10 -13.53 2.73
N ALA A 537 -2.52 -12.37 3.05
CA ALA A 537 -3.11 -11.40 3.97
C ALA A 537 -3.70 -10.25 3.16
N VAL A 538 -4.83 -9.69 3.61
CA VAL A 538 -5.46 -8.53 2.97
C VAL A 538 -6.12 -7.60 3.99
N SER A 539 -6.19 -6.32 3.65
CA SER A 539 -6.95 -5.28 4.35
C SER A 539 -7.74 -4.43 3.36
N ASN A 540 -8.74 -3.71 3.86
CA ASN A 540 -9.69 -2.95 3.03
C ASN A 540 -9.63 -1.43 3.17
N TYR A 541 -8.65 -0.93 3.92
CA TYR A 541 -8.38 0.50 3.96
C TYR A 541 -7.63 0.91 2.68
N PHE A 542 -8.02 2.04 2.08
CA PHE A 542 -7.28 2.62 0.95
C PHE A 542 -6.44 3.81 1.39
N VAL A 543 -7.05 4.96 1.59
CA VAL A 543 -6.33 6.16 2.01
C VAL A 543 -7.33 7.14 2.56
N ALA A 544 -6.94 7.86 3.59
CA ALA A 544 -7.78 8.86 4.21
C ALA A 544 -8.23 9.87 3.15
N ARG A 545 -9.42 10.43 3.36
CA ARG A 545 -10.03 11.47 2.50
C ARG A 545 -10.45 11.01 1.09
N SER A 546 -10.18 9.76 0.70
CA SER A 546 -10.67 9.19 -0.57
C SER A 546 -12.15 8.77 -0.55
N GLY A 547 -12.68 8.47 0.64
CA GLY A 547 -14.02 7.88 0.82
C GLY A 547 -14.05 6.35 0.74
N LEU A 548 -12.91 5.68 0.54
CA LEU A 548 -12.74 4.24 0.65
C LEU A 548 -12.05 3.90 1.98
N ASP A 549 -12.86 3.80 3.05
CA ASP A 549 -12.43 3.61 4.45
C ASP A 549 -12.31 2.11 4.80
N GLY A 550 -13.27 1.29 4.35
CA GLY A 550 -13.33 -0.12 4.71
C GLY A 550 -13.86 -0.37 6.13
N ASP A 551 -13.63 -1.57 6.65
CA ASP A 551 -13.98 -2.00 8.02
C ASP A 551 -12.75 -2.18 8.94
N HIS A 552 -11.56 -1.85 8.41
CA HIS A 552 -10.26 -1.93 9.09
C HIS A 552 -9.94 -3.32 9.65
N LYS A 553 -10.37 -4.39 8.96
CA LYS A 553 -9.94 -5.75 9.28
C LYS A 553 -8.76 -6.19 8.42
N VAL A 554 -7.87 -6.95 9.04
CA VAL A 554 -6.86 -7.76 8.34
C VAL A 554 -7.34 -9.20 8.31
N ASN A 555 -7.62 -9.72 7.12
CA ASN A 555 -8.02 -11.10 6.91
C ASN A 555 -6.86 -11.92 6.38
N LEU A 556 -6.81 -13.19 6.79
CA LEU A 556 -5.92 -14.19 6.21
C LEU A 556 -6.73 -15.13 5.33
N LEU A 557 -6.16 -15.55 4.20
CA LEU A 557 -6.73 -16.52 3.28
C LEU A 557 -5.76 -17.68 3.10
N ASN A 558 -6.30 -18.90 3.09
CA ASN A 558 -5.60 -20.12 2.73
C ASN A 558 -5.53 -20.23 1.20
N LEU A 559 -4.35 -20.51 0.68
CA LEU A 559 -4.08 -20.70 -0.75
C LEU A 559 -3.68 -22.15 -1.02
N GLY A 560 -4.48 -22.84 -1.82
CA GLY A 560 -4.21 -24.20 -2.28
C GLY A 560 -3.19 -24.25 -3.41
N PRO A 561 -2.51 -25.39 -3.61
CA PRO A 561 -1.55 -25.55 -4.71
C PRO A 561 -2.18 -25.47 -6.11
N ASP A 562 -3.50 -25.64 -6.19
CA ASP A 562 -4.33 -25.49 -7.40
C ASP A 562 -4.87 -24.06 -7.59
N GLY A 563 -4.40 -23.10 -6.78
CA GLY A 563 -4.82 -21.70 -6.82
C GLY A 563 -6.18 -21.43 -6.16
N LYS A 564 -6.84 -22.45 -5.59
CA LYS A 564 -8.05 -22.22 -4.79
C LYS A 564 -7.72 -21.38 -3.57
N VAL A 565 -8.58 -20.41 -3.28
CA VAL A 565 -8.40 -19.49 -2.15
C VAL A 565 -9.66 -19.47 -1.30
N ALA A 566 -9.51 -19.42 0.02
CA ALA A 566 -10.61 -19.31 0.97
C ALA A 566 -10.19 -18.53 2.21
N VAL A 567 -11.09 -17.73 2.79
CA VAL A 567 -10.83 -17.02 4.04
C VAL A 567 -10.54 -18.01 5.17
N ASP A 568 -9.41 -17.85 5.86
CA ASP A 568 -9.06 -18.66 7.02
C ASP A 568 -10.02 -18.37 8.17
N GLN A 569 -10.84 -19.37 8.51
CA GLN A 569 -11.84 -19.29 9.57
C GLN A 569 -11.24 -19.38 10.97
N ASN A 570 -9.94 -19.70 11.12
CA ASN A 570 -9.27 -19.84 12.40
C ASN A 570 -8.47 -18.59 12.78
N PHE A 571 -8.11 -17.74 11.82
CA PHE A 571 -7.48 -16.46 12.07
C PHE A 571 -8.51 -15.46 12.61
N ARG A 572 -8.59 -15.35 13.93
CA ARG A 572 -9.66 -14.63 14.64
C ARG A 572 -9.11 -13.57 15.58
N ASP A 573 -9.80 -12.45 15.62
CA ASP A 573 -9.54 -11.36 16.55
C ASP A 573 -9.70 -11.83 18.01
N GLU A 574 -8.71 -11.50 18.83
CA GLU A 574 -8.60 -11.97 20.21
C GLU A 574 -9.67 -11.42 21.16
N PHE A 575 -10.33 -10.31 20.82
CA PHE A 575 -11.35 -9.67 21.66
C PHE A 575 -12.77 -9.99 21.22
N THR A 576 -13.00 -10.02 19.91
CA THR A 576 -14.32 -10.21 19.32
C THR A 576 -14.59 -11.66 18.93
N GLY A 577 -13.55 -12.48 18.76
CA GLY A 577 -13.65 -13.85 18.23
C GLY A 577 -14.10 -13.92 16.76
N GLN A 578 -14.24 -12.78 16.09
CA GLN A 578 -14.62 -12.72 14.68
C GLN A 578 -13.44 -13.09 13.78
N VAL A 579 -13.75 -13.56 12.57
CA VAL A 579 -12.73 -13.84 11.55
C VAL A 579 -12.07 -12.53 11.09
N GLY A 580 -10.74 -12.54 10.99
CA GLY A 580 -9.91 -11.37 10.73
C GLY A 580 -9.62 -10.57 11.99
N ILE A 581 -8.48 -9.87 12.00
CA ILE A 581 -8.02 -9.05 13.13
C ILE A 581 -8.61 -7.66 12.98
N ASN A 582 -9.37 -7.22 13.97
CA ASN A 582 -10.11 -5.97 13.90
C ASN A 582 -9.27 -4.80 14.41
N PHE A 583 -8.93 -3.83 13.57
CA PHE A 583 -8.21 -2.63 13.99
C PHE A 583 -9.15 -1.54 14.52
N ASN A 584 -10.48 -1.69 14.39
CA ASN A 584 -11.45 -0.87 15.10
C ASN A 584 -11.63 -1.34 16.55
N ARG A 585 -10.60 -1.14 17.37
CA ARG A 585 -10.55 -1.56 18.78
C ARG A 585 -10.25 -0.39 19.70
N LYS A 586 -10.62 -0.51 20.98
CA LYS A 586 -10.38 0.55 21.98
C LYS A 586 -8.92 0.59 22.46
N SER A 587 -8.33 -0.58 22.64
CA SER A 587 -7.07 -0.75 23.37
C SER A 587 -6.05 -1.50 22.52
N TRP A 588 -4.81 -1.04 22.61
CA TRP A 588 -3.62 -1.66 22.02
C TRP A 588 -2.57 -1.94 23.10
N PRO A 589 -1.55 -2.77 22.82
CA PRO A 589 -0.42 -2.93 23.73
C PRO A 589 0.26 -1.60 24.11
N HIS A 590 0.22 -0.60 23.22
CA HIS A 590 0.75 0.74 23.49
C HIS A 590 -0.23 1.70 24.19
N GLY A 591 -1.48 1.30 24.45
CA GLY A 591 -2.45 2.10 25.21
C GLY A 591 -3.83 2.19 24.56
N ASP A 592 -4.72 2.96 25.21
CA ASP A 592 -6.10 3.19 24.78
C ASP A 592 -6.19 4.33 23.73
N PHE A 593 -5.58 4.11 22.56
CA PHE A 593 -5.58 5.10 21.46
C PHE A 593 -6.79 4.97 20.51
N GLY A 594 -7.54 3.87 20.58
CA GLY A 594 -8.74 3.70 19.76
C GLY A 594 -8.45 3.03 18.41
N ASN A 595 -9.28 3.34 17.42
CA ASN A 595 -9.24 2.63 16.13
C ASN A 595 -7.96 2.95 15.37
N ALA A 596 -7.51 1.99 14.56
CA ALA A 596 -6.42 2.17 13.63
C ALA A 596 -6.82 1.72 12.22
N LYS A 597 -6.06 2.17 11.23
CA LYS A 597 -6.29 1.98 9.79
C LYS A 597 -5.14 1.16 9.21
N PRO A 598 -5.29 -0.17 9.07
CA PRO A 598 -4.25 -1.05 8.55
C PRO A 598 -4.17 -0.92 7.03
N HIS A 599 -3.00 -0.61 6.48
CA HIS A 599 -2.84 -0.46 5.03
C HIS A 599 -1.99 -1.55 4.40
N SER A 600 -0.71 -1.64 4.77
CA SER A 600 0.20 -2.60 4.15
C SER A 600 0.59 -3.71 5.11
N GLU A 601 0.58 -4.95 4.62
CA GLU A 601 1.06 -6.11 5.38
C GLU A 601 2.31 -6.73 4.75
N LEU A 602 3.08 -7.43 5.58
CA LEU A 602 4.26 -8.17 5.15
C LEU A 602 4.47 -9.39 6.03
N PHE A 603 4.63 -10.56 5.41
CA PHE A 603 5.03 -11.77 6.14
C PHE A 603 6.53 -11.76 6.38
N VAL A 604 6.93 -12.03 7.62
CA VAL A 604 8.34 -11.98 8.05
C VAL A 604 8.62 -13.09 9.05
N VAL A 605 9.85 -13.61 9.00
CA VAL A 605 10.39 -14.58 9.96
C VAL A 605 11.65 -13.96 10.57
N ALA A 606 11.97 -14.28 11.83
CA ALA A 606 13.23 -13.82 12.40
C ALA A 606 14.43 -14.42 11.63
N ASP A 607 15.53 -13.70 11.47
CA ASP A 607 16.69 -14.17 10.68
C ASP A 607 17.26 -15.51 11.19
N ALA A 608 17.20 -15.73 12.51
CA ALA A 608 17.64 -16.97 13.15
C ALA A 608 16.74 -18.18 12.83
N ASP A 609 15.54 -17.93 12.30
CA ASP A 609 14.48 -18.91 12.08
C ASP A 609 14.28 -19.28 10.61
N LEU A 610 14.95 -18.59 9.69
CA LEU A 610 14.92 -18.82 8.24
C LEU A 610 16.26 -19.38 7.74
N LYS A 611 16.25 -20.35 6.84
CA LYS A 611 17.46 -20.95 6.25
C LYS A 611 17.52 -20.86 4.73
#